data_AF-A0ABD5VJE7-F1
#
_entry.id   AF-A0ABD5VJE7-F1
#
_cell.length_a   1.000
_cell.length_b   1.000
_cell.length_c   1.000
_cell.angle_alpha   90.00
_cell.angle_beta   90.00
_cell.angle_gamma   90.00
#
_symmetry.space_group_name_H-M   'P 1'
#
loop_
_entity.id
_entity.type
_entity.pdbx_description
1 polymer ?
#
loop_
_entity_poly.entity_id
_entity_poly.type
_entity_poly.pdbx_seq_one_letter_code
_entity_poly.pdbx_strand_id
1 'polypeptide(L)'
;MRASVWLAPVGEYLFVLLQVALTGLWVARVATGPAPRLGATAVQRVGGFAAGGAVGGAGLLLVGRGPTYYLGAILLWAGPVLALQWAVGWPALWRRRRTVLVGVAVPTVYLCAVDRIALSLGLWRLSSEHTTGVTLLGLPVEEATFFLVTNAFVVQGLLLYGWVVERWR
;
A
#
# COMPACT_ATOMS: atom_id res chain seq x y z
N MET A 1 -1.90 30.45 -9.52
CA MET A 1 -3.05 29.69 -8.98
C MET A 1 -2.65 28.22 -8.94
N ARG A 2 -2.67 27.57 -7.77
CA ARG A 2 -2.44 26.12 -7.69
C ARG A 2 -3.74 25.43 -8.13
N ALA A 3 -3.70 24.61 -9.17
CA ALA A 3 -4.87 23.85 -9.60
C ALA A 3 -5.21 22.82 -8.52
N SER A 4 -6.42 22.92 -7.95
CA SER A 4 -6.95 21.98 -6.96
C SER A 4 -8.24 21.37 -7.48
N VAL A 5 -8.46 20.10 -7.14
CA VAL A 5 -9.69 19.39 -7.40
C VAL A 5 -10.21 18.96 -6.03
N TRP A 6 -11.41 19.41 -5.66
CA TRP A 6 -11.95 19.25 -4.30
C TRP A 6 -11.00 19.79 -3.22
N LEU A 7 -10.57 18.95 -2.28
CA LEU A 7 -9.78 19.31 -1.12
C LEU A 7 -8.27 19.13 -1.33
N ALA A 8 -7.84 18.59 -2.48
CA ALA A 8 -6.44 18.29 -2.75
C ALA A 8 -5.91 18.98 -4.03
N PRO A 9 -4.62 19.37 -4.05
CA PRO A 9 -3.93 19.79 -5.27
C PRO A 9 -3.98 18.72 -6.37
N VAL A 10 -4.10 19.14 -7.64
CA VAL A 10 -4.04 18.24 -8.81
C VAL A 10 -2.75 17.40 -8.82
N GLY A 11 -1.66 17.97 -8.31
CA GLY A 11 -0.38 17.26 -8.17
C GLY A 11 -0.48 16.00 -7.32
N GLU A 12 -1.27 15.98 -6.25
CA GLU A 12 -1.40 14.80 -5.36
C GLU A 12 -2.09 13.66 -6.11
N TYR A 13 -3.18 13.96 -6.84
CA TYR A 13 -3.86 12.97 -7.66
C TYR A 13 -2.94 12.40 -8.76
N LEU A 14 -2.20 13.27 -9.45
CA LEU A 14 -1.25 12.85 -10.47
C LEU A 14 -0.14 11.99 -9.85
N PHE A 15 0.34 12.35 -8.67
CA PHE A 15 1.35 11.58 -7.96
C PHE A 15 0.88 10.18 -7.61
N VAL A 16 -0.36 10.02 -7.13
CA VAL A 16 -0.97 8.70 -6.87
C VAL A 16 -1.16 7.91 -8.17
N LEU A 17 -1.59 8.53 -9.26
CA LEU A 17 -1.71 7.86 -10.56
C LEU A 17 -0.33 7.36 -11.07
N LEU A 18 0.69 8.21 -10.95
CA LEU A 18 2.07 7.85 -11.29
C LEU A 18 2.60 6.75 -10.39
N GLN A 19 2.27 6.77 -9.09
CA GLN A 19 2.62 5.72 -8.14
C GLN A 19 2.06 4.36 -8.59
N VAL A 20 0.78 4.29 -8.96
CA VAL A 20 0.16 3.07 -9.47
C VAL A 20 0.81 2.60 -10.77
N ALA A 21 1.04 3.51 -11.73
CA ALA A 21 1.67 3.18 -13.01
C ALA A 21 3.11 2.69 -12.82
N LEU A 22 3.91 3.40 -12.04
CA LEU A 22 5.31 3.07 -11.73
C LEU A 22 5.41 1.71 -11.04
N THR A 23 4.61 1.47 -10.00
CA THR A 23 4.61 0.20 -9.28
C THR A 23 4.13 -0.95 -10.15
N GLY A 24 3.09 -0.72 -10.97
CA GLY A 24 2.61 -1.72 -11.93
C GLY A 24 3.67 -2.09 -12.97
N LEU A 25 4.31 -1.11 -13.59
CA LEU A 25 5.40 -1.33 -14.54
C LEU A 25 6.60 -2.01 -13.89
N TRP A 26 6.97 -1.61 -12.66
CA TRP A 26 8.04 -2.25 -11.90
C TRP A 26 7.75 -3.73 -11.64
N VAL A 27 6.54 -4.05 -11.16
CA VAL A 27 6.10 -5.43 -10.92
C VAL A 27 6.11 -6.24 -12.20
N ALA A 28 5.65 -5.69 -13.32
CA ALA A 28 5.71 -6.35 -14.62
C ALA A 28 7.15 -6.70 -15.05
N ARG A 29 8.16 -5.97 -14.55
CA ARG A 29 9.57 -6.24 -14.83
C ARG A 29 10.19 -7.27 -13.89
N VAL A 30 9.81 -7.29 -12.61
CA VAL A 30 10.41 -8.18 -11.59
C VAL A 30 9.64 -9.47 -11.35
N ALA A 31 8.36 -9.54 -11.75
CA ALA A 31 7.53 -10.72 -11.63
C ALA A 31 7.80 -11.70 -12.78
N THR A 32 8.92 -12.40 -12.70
CA THR A 32 9.30 -13.44 -13.67
C THR A 32 8.75 -14.81 -13.28
N GLY A 33 8.34 -15.59 -14.28
CA GLY A 33 7.91 -16.99 -14.13
C GLY A 33 6.39 -17.20 -14.08
N PRO A 34 5.92 -18.45 -14.22
CA PRO A 34 4.49 -18.79 -14.35
C PRO A 34 3.70 -18.40 -13.11
N ALA A 35 2.45 -17.98 -13.26
CA ALA A 35 1.61 -17.52 -12.13
C ALA A 35 1.54 -18.60 -11.03
N PRO A 36 1.58 -18.22 -9.75
CA PRO A 36 1.48 -19.19 -8.68
C PRO A 36 0.04 -19.74 -8.64
N ARG A 37 -0.10 -21.06 -8.60
CA ARG A 37 -1.41 -21.68 -8.37
C ARG A 37 -1.98 -21.16 -7.05
N LEU A 38 -3.20 -20.63 -7.04
CA LEU A 38 -3.91 -20.39 -5.79
C LEU A 38 -4.25 -21.72 -5.15
N GLY A 39 -3.79 -21.90 -3.92
CA GLY A 39 -4.01 -23.09 -3.10
C GLY A 39 -3.99 -22.64 -1.66
N ALA A 40 -5.14 -22.11 -1.21
CA ALA A 40 -5.36 -21.73 0.17
C ALA A 40 -6.50 -22.59 0.73
N THR A 41 -6.22 -23.32 1.82
CA THR A 41 -7.23 -24.06 2.57
C THR A 41 -8.18 -23.10 3.26
N ALA A 42 -9.38 -23.54 3.67
CA ALA A 42 -10.33 -22.69 4.39
C ALA A 42 -9.70 -22.01 5.62
N VAL A 43 -8.89 -22.76 6.39
CA VAL A 43 -8.13 -22.24 7.54
C VAL A 43 -7.16 -21.14 7.11
N GLN A 44 -6.43 -21.33 6.01
CA GLN A 44 -5.51 -20.31 5.50
C GLN A 44 -6.26 -19.06 5.02
N ARG A 45 -7.45 -19.20 4.43
CA ARG A 45 -8.27 -18.07 4.01
C ARG A 45 -8.78 -17.27 5.20
N VAL A 46 -9.30 -17.95 6.23
CA VAL A 46 -9.73 -17.32 7.48
C VAL A 46 -8.56 -16.63 8.17
N GLY A 47 -7.39 -17.29 8.23
CA GLY A 47 -6.17 -16.69 8.79
C GLY A 47 -5.74 -15.43 8.04
N GLY A 48 -5.78 -15.44 6.70
CA GLY A 48 -5.48 -14.26 5.89
C GLY A 48 -6.48 -13.12 6.09
N PHE A 49 -7.78 -13.45 6.13
CA PHE A 49 -8.84 -12.49 6.42
C PHE A 49 -8.66 -11.86 7.81
N ALA A 50 -8.44 -12.69 8.83
CA ALA A 50 -8.23 -12.25 10.20
C ALA A 50 -6.99 -11.37 10.34
N ALA A 51 -5.90 -11.68 9.63
CA ALA A 51 -4.71 -10.85 9.61
C ALA A 51 -4.97 -9.46 9.01
N GLY A 52 -5.71 -9.37 7.90
CA GLY A 52 -6.09 -8.07 7.34
C GLY A 52 -7.08 -7.31 8.24
N GLY A 53 -8.00 -8.04 8.87
CA GLY A 53 -8.90 -7.51 9.89
C GLY A 53 -8.14 -6.94 11.10
N ALA A 54 -7.04 -7.58 11.53
CA ALA A 54 -6.20 -7.08 12.61
C ALA A 54 -5.50 -5.76 12.22
N VAL A 55 -5.07 -5.60 10.97
CA VAL A 55 -4.55 -4.32 10.47
C VAL A 55 -5.63 -3.24 10.54
N GLY A 56 -6.85 -3.53 10.07
CA GLY A 56 -7.98 -2.60 10.17
C GLY A 56 -8.35 -2.26 11.61
N GLY A 57 -8.35 -3.26 12.51
CA GLY A 57 -8.59 -3.10 13.93
C GLY A 57 -7.54 -2.22 14.62
N ALA A 58 -6.27 -2.38 14.28
CA ALA A 58 -5.22 -1.48 14.73
C ALA A 58 -5.47 -0.03 14.24
N GLY A 59 -5.91 0.12 12.99
CA GLY A 59 -6.33 1.41 12.45
C GLY A 59 -7.48 2.05 13.25
N LEU A 60 -8.50 1.25 13.59
CA LEU A 60 -9.64 1.70 14.41
C LEU A 60 -9.20 2.19 15.80
N LEU A 61 -8.23 1.50 16.41
CA LEU A 61 -7.68 1.91 17.72
C LEU A 61 -6.90 3.22 17.63
N LEU A 62 -6.27 3.52 16.49
CA LEU A 62 -5.44 4.71 16.29
C LEU A 62 -6.23 5.92 15.79
N VAL A 63 -7.28 5.71 14.99
CA VAL A 63 -8.03 6.82 14.37
C VAL A 63 -8.74 7.71 15.39
N GLY A 64 -9.05 7.18 16.58
CA GLY A 64 -9.73 7.93 17.65
C GLY A 64 -8.86 8.94 18.41
N ARG A 65 -7.57 9.08 18.09
CA ARG A 65 -6.67 10.04 18.76
C ARG A 65 -6.11 11.03 17.74
N GLY A 66 -6.13 12.32 18.05
CA GLY A 66 -5.67 13.39 17.14
C GLY A 66 -4.31 13.11 16.49
N PRO A 67 -3.22 12.91 17.26
CA PRO A 67 -1.89 12.69 16.70
C PRO A 67 -1.72 11.38 15.92
N THR A 68 -2.57 10.39 16.12
CA THR A 68 -2.50 9.11 15.37
C THR A 68 -3.60 8.97 14.32
N TYR A 69 -4.39 10.03 14.09
CA TYR A 69 -5.55 10.00 13.21
C TYR A 69 -5.15 9.56 11.81
N TYR A 70 -4.11 10.19 11.23
CA TYR A 70 -3.74 9.91 9.84
C TYR A 70 -3.22 8.48 9.67
N LEU A 71 -2.34 8.02 10.56
CA LEU A 71 -1.87 6.64 10.57
C LEU A 71 -3.03 5.65 10.75
N GLY A 72 -3.94 5.95 11.68
CA GLY A 72 -5.11 5.13 11.94
C GLY A 72 -6.04 5.03 10.74
N ALA A 73 -6.28 6.14 10.04
CA ALA A 73 -7.10 6.18 8.83
C ALA A 73 -6.48 5.33 7.70
N ILE A 74 -5.15 5.41 7.49
CA ILE A 74 -4.44 4.58 6.51
C ILE A 74 -4.67 3.10 6.80
N LEU A 75 -4.41 2.66 8.04
CA LEU A 75 -4.52 1.25 8.41
C LEU A 75 -5.97 0.75 8.43
N LEU A 76 -6.91 1.57 8.88
CA LEU A 76 -8.33 1.27 8.92
C LEU A 76 -8.87 1.02 7.51
N TRP A 77 -8.50 1.90 6.57
CA TRP A 77 -8.85 1.76 5.16
C TRP A 77 -8.12 0.59 4.50
N ALA A 78 -6.88 0.33 4.89
CA ALA A 78 -6.10 -0.76 4.33
C ALA A 78 -6.57 -2.15 4.72
N GLY A 79 -7.06 -2.29 5.95
CA GLY A 79 -7.50 -3.57 6.53
C GLY A 79 -8.43 -4.37 5.61
N PRO A 80 -9.56 -3.81 5.14
CA PRO A 80 -10.48 -4.51 4.24
C PRO A 80 -9.83 -4.99 2.93
N VAL A 81 -8.96 -4.17 2.32
CA VAL A 81 -8.27 -4.52 1.07
C VAL A 81 -7.29 -5.66 1.31
N LEU A 82 -6.47 -5.58 2.36
CA LEU A 82 -5.53 -6.63 2.73
C LEU A 82 -6.26 -7.91 3.15
N ALA A 83 -7.35 -7.80 3.91
CA ALA A 83 -8.17 -8.94 4.32
C ALA A 83 -8.68 -9.71 3.10
N LEU A 84 -9.17 -9.00 2.07
CA LEU A 84 -9.59 -9.61 0.82
C LEU A 84 -8.41 -10.28 0.09
N GLN A 85 -7.31 -9.56 -0.14
CA GLN A 85 -6.14 -10.10 -0.87
C GLN A 85 -5.53 -11.33 -0.17
N TRP A 86 -5.42 -11.28 1.16
CA TRP A 86 -4.85 -12.36 1.94
C TRP A 86 -5.80 -13.55 2.06
N ALA A 87 -7.10 -13.32 2.23
CA ALA A 87 -8.11 -14.38 2.17
C ALA A 87 -8.13 -15.10 0.82
N VAL A 88 -7.81 -14.40 -0.28
CA VAL A 88 -7.75 -15.00 -1.61
C VAL A 88 -6.50 -15.86 -1.79
N GLY A 89 -5.31 -15.35 -1.41
CA GLY A 89 -4.08 -15.97 -1.90
C GLY A 89 -2.79 -15.70 -1.16
N TRP A 90 -2.80 -15.40 0.14
CA TRP A 90 -1.55 -15.17 0.89
C TRP A 90 -0.50 -16.30 0.76
N PRO A 91 -0.83 -17.61 0.66
CA PRO A 91 0.19 -18.64 0.47
C PRO A 91 0.90 -18.53 -0.89
N ALA A 92 0.19 -18.06 -1.92
CA ALA A 92 0.76 -17.81 -3.24
C ALA A 92 1.71 -16.60 -3.22
N LEU A 93 1.32 -15.54 -2.51
CA LEU A 93 2.18 -14.38 -2.25
C LEU A 93 3.44 -14.79 -1.49
N TRP A 94 3.32 -15.66 -0.47
CA TRP A 94 4.44 -16.15 0.32
C TRP A 94 5.45 -16.98 -0.50
N ARG A 95 4.97 -17.82 -1.42
CA ARG A 95 5.84 -18.53 -2.37
C ARG A 95 6.63 -17.56 -3.26
N ARG A 96 6.06 -16.39 -3.55
CA ARG A 96 6.65 -15.29 -4.31
C ARG A 96 7.22 -14.18 -3.42
N ARG A 97 7.55 -14.46 -2.15
CA ARG A 97 7.94 -13.43 -1.17
C ARG A 97 9.08 -12.51 -1.62
N ARG A 98 10.04 -13.01 -2.42
CA ARG A 98 11.11 -12.17 -2.99
C ARG A 98 10.56 -11.15 -3.99
N THR A 99 9.69 -11.58 -4.89
CA THR A 99 9.01 -10.70 -5.85
C THR A 99 8.09 -9.71 -5.13
N VAL A 100 7.36 -10.15 -4.10
CA VAL A 100 6.53 -9.25 -3.28
C VAL A 100 7.41 -8.22 -2.56
N LEU A 101 8.48 -8.67 -1.90
CA LEU A 101 9.38 -7.80 -1.16
C LEU A 101 10.03 -6.75 -2.07
N VAL A 102 10.64 -7.17 -3.19
CA VAL A 102 11.28 -6.24 -4.14
C VAL A 102 10.25 -5.38 -4.86
N GLY A 103 9.09 -5.95 -5.20
CA GLY A 103 7.98 -5.25 -5.84
C GLY A 103 7.39 -4.14 -4.98
N VAL A 104 7.33 -4.33 -3.66
CA VAL A 104 6.83 -3.33 -2.71
C VAL A 104 7.94 -2.37 -2.26
N ALA A 105 9.09 -2.89 -1.84
CA ALA A 105 10.13 -2.10 -1.19
C ALA A 105 10.77 -1.09 -2.13
N VAL A 106 11.05 -1.46 -3.39
CA VAL A 106 11.74 -0.56 -4.33
C VAL A 106 10.89 0.67 -4.67
N PRO A 107 9.61 0.53 -5.10
CA PRO A 107 8.76 1.70 -5.32
C PRO A 107 8.52 2.49 -4.03
N THR A 108 8.34 1.83 -2.89
CA THR A 108 8.13 2.51 -1.60
C THR A 108 9.31 3.39 -1.23
N VAL A 109 10.54 2.87 -1.26
CA VAL A 109 11.75 3.64 -0.95
C VAL A 109 11.94 4.79 -1.94
N TYR A 110 11.72 4.54 -3.23
CA TYR A 110 11.80 5.58 -4.26
C TYR A 110 10.81 6.72 -4.01
N LEU A 111 9.55 6.39 -3.76
CA LEU A 111 8.49 7.37 -3.52
C LEU A 111 8.68 8.12 -2.21
N CYS A 112 9.12 7.44 -1.14
CA CYS A 112 9.51 8.10 0.11
C CYS A 112 10.61 9.15 -0.11
N ALA A 113 11.60 8.85 -0.97
CA ALA A 113 12.67 9.80 -1.28
C ALA A 113 12.14 11.01 -2.07
N VAL A 114 11.29 10.78 -3.08
CA VAL A 114 10.63 11.86 -3.85
C VAL A 114 9.76 12.72 -2.94
N ASP A 115 8.98 12.09 -2.07
CA ASP A 115 8.05 12.80 -1.18
C ASP A 115 8.78 13.65 -0.14
N ARG A 116 9.88 13.13 0.43
CA ARG A 116 10.76 13.90 1.31
C ARG A 116 11.32 15.15 0.62
N ILE A 117 11.70 15.05 -0.65
CA ILE A 117 12.17 16.21 -1.44
C ILE A 117 11.02 17.20 -1.65
N ALA A 118 9.83 16.72 -1.99
CA ALA A 118 8.69 17.58 -2.21
C ALA A 118 8.24 18.31 -0.93
N LEU A 119 8.32 17.66 0.23
CA LEU A 119 8.11 18.29 1.54
C LEU A 119 9.17 19.35 1.86
N SER A 120 10.45 19.08 1.60
CA SER A 120 11.52 20.06 1.85
C SER A 120 11.42 21.28 0.94
N LEU A 121 10.83 21.13 -0.24
CA LEU A 121 10.52 22.22 -1.17
C LEU A 121 9.19 22.94 -0.87
N GLY A 122 8.43 22.50 0.14
CA GLY A 122 7.13 23.10 0.51
C GLY A 122 6.03 22.89 -0.55
N LEU A 123 6.19 21.87 -1.40
CA LEU A 123 5.19 21.48 -2.40
C LEU A 123 3.98 20.81 -1.72
N TRP A 124 4.27 19.88 -0.81
CA TRP A 124 3.28 19.21 0.05
C TRP A 124 3.18 19.88 1.41
N ARG A 125 2.01 19.78 2.04
CA ARG A 125 1.79 20.21 3.43
C ARG A 125 1.00 19.15 4.17
N LEU A 126 1.60 18.57 5.21
CA LEU A 126 0.87 17.73 6.15
C LEU A 126 0.37 18.58 7.32
N SER A 127 -0.79 18.19 7.87
CA SER A 127 -1.30 18.77 9.11
C SER A 127 -0.52 18.20 10.30
N SER A 128 0.15 19.07 11.04
CA SER A 128 0.86 18.69 12.27
C SER A 128 -0.06 18.16 13.37
N GLU A 129 -1.35 18.50 13.35
CA GLU A 129 -2.34 18.07 14.36
C GLU A 129 -2.75 16.60 14.21
N HIS A 130 -2.65 16.06 12.99
CA HIS A 130 -3.14 14.72 12.64
C HIS A 130 -2.01 13.68 12.47
N THR A 131 -0.76 14.12 12.61
CA THR A 131 0.46 13.31 12.46
C THR A 131 1.13 13.08 13.80
N THR A 132 1.79 11.93 13.94
CA THR A 132 2.44 11.49 15.18
C THR A 132 3.67 12.32 15.53
N GLY A 133 4.21 13.08 14.58
CA GLY A 133 5.49 13.79 14.70
C GLY A 133 6.71 12.86 14.59
N VAL A 134 6.50 11.55 14.39
CA VAL A 134 7.58 10.58 14.20
C VAL A 134 8.03 10.62 12.75
N THR A 135 9.34 10.80 12.54
CA THR A 135 9.93 10.78 11.19
C THR A 135 10.92 9.64 11.04
N LEU A 136 10.84 8.97 9.90
CA LEU A 136 11.80 7.97 9.44
C LEU A 136 12.67 8.61 8.35
N LEU A 137 13.97 8.78 8.63
CA LEU A 137 14.90 9.44 7.71
C LEU A 137 14.34 10.80 7.21
N GLY A 138 13.70 11.59 8.09
CA GLY A 138 13.15 12.90 7.75
C GLY A 138 11.83 12.89 6.97
N LEU A 139 11.19 11.73 6.78
CA LEU A 139 9.83 11.60 6.24
C LEU A 139 8.86 11.18 7.35
N PRO A 140 7.65 11.75 7.48
CA PRO A 140 6.65 11.27 8.43
C PRO A 140 6.36 9.77 8.26
N VAL A 141 6.21 9.05 9.36
CA VAL A 141 5.97 7.59 9.33
C VAL A 141 4.66 7.25 8.61
N GLU A 142 3.69 8.15 8.65
CA GLU A 142 2.40 8.02 7.97
C GLU A 142 2.55 7.98 6.45
N GLU A 143 3.39 8.86 5.87
CA GLU A 143 3.67 8.88 4.43
C GLU A 143 4.38 7.60 3.99
N ALA A 144 5.39 7.18 4.75
CA ALA A 144 6.06 5.91 4.49
C ALA A 144 5.09 4.71 4.56
N THR A 145 4.16 4.74 5.51
CA THR A 145 3.12 3.72 5.66
C THR A 145 2.12 3.76 4.51
N PHE A 146 1.72 4.96 4.06
CA PHE A 146 0.85 5.14 2.91
C PHE A 146 1.45 4.49 1.66
N PHE A 147 2.70 4.84 1.30
CA PHE A 147 3.38 4.24 0.15
C PHE A 147 3.56 2.74 0.28
N LEU A 148 3.93 2.26 1.47
CA LEU A 148 4.11 0.84 1.72
C LEU A 148 2.81 0.07 1.44
N VAL A 149 1.70 0.55 2.01
CA VAL A 149 0.39 -0.08 1.93
C VAL A 149 -0.17 -0.02 0.51
N THR A 150 -0.14 1.14 -0.14
CA THR A 150 -0.68 1.28 -1.50
C THR A 150 0.14 0.51 -2.52
N ASN A 151 1.47 0.48 -2.40
CA ASN A 151 2.31 -0.38 -3.25
C ASN A 151 2.05 -1.86 -2.97
N ALA A 152 1.83 -2.24 -1.71
CA ALA A 152 1.43 -3.59 -1.36
C ALA A 152 0.11 -3.98 -2.05
N PHE A 153 -0.88 -3.09 -2.16
CA PHE A 153 -2.13 -3.39 -2.88
C PHE A 153 -1.89 -3.68 -4.35
N VAL A 154 -1.13 -2.81 -5.02
CA VAL A 154 -0.85 -2.93 -6.45
C VAL A 154 -0.08 -4.22 -6.73
N VAL A 155 1.01 -4.46 -5.99
CA VAL A 155 1.88 -5.63 -6.17
C VAL A 155 1.11 -6.92 -5.93
N GLN A 156 0.42 -7.03 -4.81
CA GLN A 156 -0.35 -8.23 -4.47
C GLN A 156 -1.52 -8.43 -5.42
N GLY A 157 -2.22 -7.36 -5.78
CA GLY A 157 -3.34 -7.38 -6.72
C GLY A 157 -2.92 -7.93 -8.08
N LEU A 158 -1.82 -7.41 -8.65
CA LEU A 158 -1.30 -7.89 -9.94
C LEU A 158 -0.83 -9.34 -9.89
N LEU A 159 -0.14 -9.75 -8.81
CA LEU A 159 0.33 -11.13 -8.65
C LEU A 159 -0.82 -12.13 -8.46
N LEU A 160 -1.93 -11.72 -7.83
CA LEU A 160 -3.13 -12.53 -7.68
C LEU A 160 -4.03 -12.50 -8.93
N TYR A 161 -4.06 -11.38 -9.66
CA TYR A 161 -4.85 -11.21 -10.89
C TYR A 161 -4.43 -12.16 -12.00
N GLY A 162 -3.13 -12.38 -12.20
CA GLY A 162 -2.63 -13.31 -13.22
C GLY A 162 -3.26 -14.70 -13.13
N TRP A 163 -3.56 -15.17 -11.92
CA TRP A 163 -4.28 -16.43 -11.71
C TRP A 163 -5.76 -16.36 -12.10
N VAL A 164 -6.44 -15.24 -11.81
CA VAL A 164 -7.87 -15.10 -12.15
C VAL A 164 -8.02 -15.26 -13.65
N VAL A 165 -7.15 -14.65 -14.45
CA VAL A 165 -7.20 -14.74 -15.90
C VAL A 165 -6.91 -16.16 -16.41
N GLU A 166 -5.96 -16.88 -15.81
CA GLU A 166 -5.64 -18.26 -16.20
C GLU A 166 -6.81 -19.24 -15.99
N ARG A 167 -7.69 -18.99 -15.00
CA ARG A 167 -8.84 -19.87 -14.71
C ARG A 167 -10.02 -19.70 -15.67
N TRP A 168 -10.03 -18.61 -16.45
CA TRP A 168 -11.07 -18.30 -17.42
C TRP A 168 -10.70 -18.70 -18.87
N ARG A 169 -9.49 -19.24 -19.07
CA ARG A 169 -9.07 -19.89 -20.31
C ARG A 169 -9.24 -21.40 -20.20
#